data_AF-A0A0X8GY15-F1
#
_entry.id   AF-A0A0X8GY15-F1
#
_cell.length_a   1.000
_cell.length_b   1.000
_cell.length_c   1.000
_cell.angle_alpha   90.00
_cell.angle_beta   90.00
_cell.angle_gamma   90.00
#
_symmetry.space_group_name_H-M   'P 1'
#
loop_
_entity.id
_entity.type
_entity.pdbx_description
1 polymer ?
#
loop_
_entity_poly.entity_id
_entity_poly.type
_entity_poly.pdbx_seq_one_letter_code
_entity_poly.pdbx_strand_id
1 'polypeptide(L)'
;MGNDNIALTEAVYYILLSLFSPLHGYGIMQKVEELSKGRVKLAAGTLYGALNTLQDKGWINALEGEKSSRKKEYEITAAGTEVLKQEIKRLRELLENGETMVGGQHNVNN
;
A
#
# COMPACT_ATOMS: atom_id res chain seq x y z
N MET A 1 10.59 -10.29 18.64
CA MET A 1 11.12 -8.96 18.28
C MET A 1 10.49 -8.57 16.95
N GLY A 2 9.74 -7.50 16.76
CA GLY A 2 8.81 -6.78 17.65
C GLY A 2 7.41 -6.87 17.00
N ASN A 3 6.37 -6.85 17.81
CA ASN A 3 4.98 -6.88 17.37
C ASN A 3 4.58 -5.45 16.95
N ASP A 4 5.34 -4.85 16.02
CA ASP A 4 5.07 -3.50 15.54
C ASP A 4 3.88 -3.61 14.60
N ASN A 5 2.70 -3.32 15.12
CA ASN A 5 1.46 -3.33 14.35
C ASN A 5 1.53 -2.12 13.40
N ILE A 6 2.17 -2.30 12.25
CA ILE A 6 2.38 -1.23 11.27
C ILE A 6 1.01 -0.85 10.72
N ALA A 7 0.62 0.41 10.93
CA ALA A 7 -0.51 1.01 10.24
C ALA A 7 0.00 1.75 9.01
N LEU A 8 -0.42 1.31 7.83
CA LEU A 8 -0.08 1.98 6.58
C LEU A 8 -1.09 3.10 6.28
N THR A 9 -0.61 4.17 5.66
CA THR A 9 -1.53 5.11 5.01
C THR A 9 -2.15 4.44 3.78
N GLU A 10 -3.36 4.85 3.39
CA GLU A 10 -4.04 4.32 2.20
C GLU A 10 -3.15 4.46 0.94
N ALA A 11 -2.42 5.57 0.82
CA ALA A 11 -1.47 5.79 -0.27
C ALA A 11 -0.32 4.78 -0.29
N VAL A 12 0.36 4.55 0.83
CA VAL A 12 1.46 3.58 0.91
C VAL A 12 0.97 2.16 0.65
N TYR A 13 -0.19 1.80 1.23
CA TYR A 13 -0.82 0.50 1.01
C TYR A 13 -1.05 0.24 -0.48
N TYR A 14 -1.67 1.18 -1.20
CA TYR A 14 -1.91 1.02 -2.64
C TYR A 14 -0.64 1.09 -3.49
N ILE A 15 0.38 1.87 -3.10
CA ILE A 15 1.69 1.84 -3.78
C ILE A 15 2.28 0.43 -3.67
N LEU A 16 2.36 -0.15 -2.48
CA LEU A 16 2.91 -1.50 -2.30
C LEU A 16 2.10 -2.56 -3.08
N LEU A 17 0.76 -2.48 -3.04
CA LEU A 17 -0.09 -3.38 -3.83
C LEU A 17 0.16 -3.28 -5.33
N SER A 18 0.46 -2.08 -5.86
CA SER A 18 0.71 -1.90 -7.29
C SER A 18 2.00 -2.56 -7.77
N LEU A 19 2.93 -2.85 -6.85
CA LEU A 19 4.30 -3.27 -7.16
C LEU A 19 4.52 -4.79 -7.13
N PHE A 20 3.45 -5.60 -7.08
CA PHE A 20 3.53 -7.05 -7.32
C PHE A 20 3.92 -7.41 -8.76
N SER A 21 3.94 -6.42 -9.66
CA SER A 21 4.57 -6.46 -10.97
C SER A 21 5.42 -5.20 -11.13
N PRO A 22 6.60 -5.28 -11.78
CA PRO A 22 7.44 -4.11 -12.02
C PRO A 22 6.67 -2.97 -12.70
N LEU A 23 6.76 -1.76 -12.13
CA LEU A 23 6.10 -0.57 -12.69
C LEU A 23 6.99 0.67 -12.63
N HIS A 24 6.92 1.49 -13.68
CA HIS A 24 7.42 2.86 -13.66
C HIS A 24 6.51 3.77 -12.81
N GLY A 25 7.07 4.90 -12.37
CA GLY A 25 6.35 5.90 -11.57
C GLY A 25 4.98 6.29 -12.12
N TYR A 26 4.84 6.52 -13.43
CA TYR A 26 3.54 6.83 -14.03
C TYR A 26 2.54 5.66 -13.94
N GLY A 27 3.00 4.43 -14.18
CA GLY A 27 2.17 3.24 -14.05
C GLY A 27 1.68 3.01 -12.62
N ILE A 28 2.52 3.33 -11.63
CA ILE A 28 2.14 3.30 -10.21
C ILE A 28 1.00 4.29 -9.94
N MET A 29 1.10 5.54 -10.42
CA MET A 29 0.03 6.53 -10.24
C MET A 29 -1.31 6.04 -10.81
N GLN A 30 -1.29 5.50 -12.04
CA GLN A 30 -2.49 4.97 -12.68
C GLN A 30 -3.06 3.78 -11.91
N LYS A 31 -2.21 2.84 -11.48
CA LYS A 31 -2.67 1.64 -10.78
C LYS A 31 -3.22 1.95 -9.40
N VAL A 32 -2.64 2.91 -8.69
CA VAL A 32 -3.15 3.40 -7.40
C VAL A 32 -4.52 4.05 -7.57
N GLU A 33 -4.70 4.89 -8.60
CA GLU A 33 -5.99 5.52 -8.90
C GLU A 33 -7.04 4.46 -9.25
N GLU A 34 -6.69 3.46 -10.07
CA GLU A 34 -7.55 2.33 -10.43
C GLU A 34 -7.98 1.51 -9.20
N LEU A 35 -7.02 1.01 -8.42
CA LEU A 35 -7.28 0.16 -7.25
C LEU A 35 -8.08 0.87 -6.16
N SER A 36 -7.87 2.18 -6.00
CA SER A 36 -8.60 3.01 -5.04
C SER A 36 -9.93 3.53 -5.58
N LYS A 37 -10.33 3.20 -6.82
CA LYS A 37 -11.53 3.74 -7.49
C LYS A 37 -11.54 5.27 -7.49
N GLY A 38 -10.40 5.89 -7.74
CA GLY A 38 -10.23 7.33 -7.85
C GLY A 38 -10.07 8.08 -6.52
N ARG A 39 -10.18 7.42 -5.36
CA ARG A 39 -10.03 8.07 -4.05
C ARG A 39 -8.61 8.54 -3.77
N VAL A 40 -7.61 7.78 -4.21
CA VAL A 40 -6.20 8.12 -4.05
C VAL A 40 -5.64 8.56 -5.39
N LYS A 41 -5.22 9.83 -5.46
CA LYS A 41 -4.54 10.42 -6.63
C LYS A 41 -3.20 10.97 -6.20
N LEU A 42 -2.13 10.39 -6.73
CA LEU A 42 -0.77 10.76 -6.34
C LEU A 42 -0.21 11.80 -7.31
N ALA A 43 0.21 12.94 -6.77
CA ALA A 43 1.08 13.84 -7.51
C ALA A 43 2.50 13.25 -7.61
N ALA A 44 3.26 13.63 -8.65
CA ALA A 44 4.61 13.11 -8.87
C ALA A 44 5.52 13.30 -7.64
N GLY A 45 5.51 14.49 -7.02
CA GLY A 45 6.33 14.76 -5.83
C GLY A 45 5.99 13.84 -4.65
N THR A 46 4.69 13.61 -4.40
CA THR A 46 4.22 12.69 -3.35
C THR A 46 4.65 11.26 -3.63
N LEU A 47 4.51 10.80 -4.88
CA LEU A 47 4.93 9.46 -5.26
C LEU A 47 6.42 9.26 -5.04
N TYR A 48 7.28 10.14 -5.58
CA TYR A 48 8.72 9.93 -5.49
C TYR A 48 9.25 10.05 -4.06
N GLY A 49 8.65 10.92 -3.22
CA GLY A 49 8.93 10.94 -1.79
C GLY A 49 8.58 9.62 -1.09
N ALA A 50 7.41 9.04 -1.43
CA ALA A 50 7.00 7.74 -0.92
C ALA A 50 7.93 6.62 -1.42
N LEU A 51 8.28 6.58 -2.71
CA LEU A 51 9.18 5.57 -3.27
C LEU A 51 10.55 5.59 -2.59
N ASN A 52 11.16 6.77 -2.41
CA ASN A 52 12.42 6.89 -1.66
C ASN A 52 12.29 6.31 -0.24
N THR A 53 11.24 6.69 0.48
CA THR A 53 10.99 6.19 1.84
C THR A 53 10.82 4.67 1.88
N LEU A 54 10.12 4.09 0.90
CA LEU A 54 9.87 2.65 0.82
C LEU A 54 11.14 1.87 0.44
N GLN A 55 12.02 2.46 -0.38
CA GLN A 55 13.34 1.91 -0.69
C GLN A 55 14.25 1.95 0.54
N ASP A 56 14.29 3.08 1.26
CA ASP A 56 15.09 3.22 2.50
C ASP A 56 14.67 2.21 3.57
N LYS A 57 13.37 1.85 3.59
CA LYS A 57 12.81 0.79 4.45
C LYS A 57 13.08 -0.63 3.93
N GLY A 58 13.60 -0.79 2.71
CA GLY A 58 13.81 -2.08 2.05
C GLY A 58 12.52 -2.79 1.65
N TRP A 59 11.39 -2.07 1.57
CA TRP A 59 10.08 -2.64 1.22
C TRP A 59 9.88 -2.77 -0.29
N ILE A 60 10.62 -1.99 -1.08
CA ILE A 60 10.63 -2.06 -2.54
C ILE A 60 12.07 -1.96 -3.06
N ASN A 61 12.32 -2.50 -4.25
CA ASN A 61 13.57 -2.34 -4.99
C ASN A 61 13.33 -1.47 -6.22
N ALA A 62 14.37 -0.74 -6.65
CA ALA A 62 14.40 -0.15 -7.99
C ALA A 62 15.11 -1.13 -8.93
N LEU A 63 14.51 -1.40 -10.08
CA LEU A 63 15.11 -2.17 -11.15
C LEU A 63 15.87 -1.23 -12.09
N GLU A 64 17.07 -1.63 -12.47
CA GLU A 64 17.81 -0.95 -13.52
C GLU A 64 17.12 -1.21 -14.86
N GLY A 65 16.61 -0.16 -15.50
CA GLY A 65 16.10 -0.26 -16.86
C GLY A 65 17.23 -0.60 -17.84
N GLU A 66 16.87 -1.08 -19.04
CA GLU A 66 17.83 -1.16 -20.15
C GLU A 66 18.58 0.18 -20.29
N LYS A 67 19.88 0.15 -20.61
CA LYS A 67 20.80 1.30 -20.63
C LYS A 67 20.32 2.53 -21.46
N SER A 68 19.20 2.43 -22.18
CA SER A 68 18.55 3.48 -22.97
C SER A 68 17.28 4.07 -22.32
N SER A 69 16.71 3.40 -21.31
CA SER A 69 15.51 3.84 -20.57
C SER A 69 15.91 4.70 -19.38
N ARG A 70 15.59 6.00 -19.42
CA ARG A 70 15.75 6.93 -18.28
C ARG A 70 14.74 6.70 -17.14
N LYS A 71 13.85 5.71 -17.23
CA LYS A 71 12.76 5.51 -16.26
C LYS A 71 13.04 4.25 -15.43
N LYS A 72 13.23 4.44 -14.12
CA LYS A 72 13.33 3.34 -13.15
C LYS A 72 11.99 2.62 -13.03
N GLU A 73 12.03 1.29 -12.95
CA GLU A 73 10.91 0.48 -12.49
C GLU A 73 11.11 0.15 -11.02
N TYR A 74 10.01 -0.16 -10.34
CA TYR A 74 10.01 -0.58 -8.95
C TYR A 74 9.26 -1.90 -8.81
N GLU A 75 9.66 -2.71 -7.84
CA GLU A 75 8.98 -3.94 -7.45
C GLU A 75 8.98 -4.11 -5.93
N ILE A 76 7.98 -4.81 -5.40
CA ILE A 76 7.88 -5.10 -3.96
C ILE A 76 8.89 -6.19 -3.55
N THR A 77 9.51 -6.03 -2.38
CA THR A 77 10.39 -7.05 -1.81
C THR A 77 9.62 -8.07 -0.97
N ALA A 78 10.30 -9.13 -0.52
CA ALA A 78 9.75 -10.05 0.47
C ALA A 78 9.39 -9.34 1.80
N ALA A 79 10.22 -8.37 2.22
CA ALA A 79 9.95 -7.57 3.42
C ALA A 79 8.71 -6.68 3.24
N GLY A 80 8.57 -6.01 2.10
CA GLY A 80 7.38 -5.21 1.79
C GLY A 80 6.11 -6.06 1.71
N THR A 81 6.23 -7.28 1.19
CA THR A 81 5.12 -8.26 1.14
C THR A 81 4.67 -8.64 2.56
N GLU A 82 5.60 -8.85 3.48
CA GLU A 82 5.27 -9.16 4.87
C GLU A 82 4.56 -7.99 5.57
N VAL A 83 5.00 -6.76 5.32
CA VAL A 83 4.33 -5.55 5.82
C VAL A 83 2.88 -5.45 5.32
N LEU A 84 2.63 -5.74 4.04
CA LEU A 84 1.25 -5.80 3.52
C LEU A 84 0.40 -6.88 4.20
N LYS A 85 0.96 -8.07 4.47
CA LYS A 85 0.22 -9.12 5.19
C LYS A 85 -0.17 -8.69 6.60
N GLN A 86 0.72 -8.00 7.30
CA GLN A 86 0.45 -7.45 8.63
C GLN A 86 -0.65 -6.38 8.58
N GLU A 87 -0.59 -5.45 7.62
CA GLU A 87 -1.62 -4.44 7.45
C GLU A 87 -2.98 -5.06 7.10
N ILE A 88 -3.02 -6.07 6.24
CA ILE A 88 -4.26 -6.80 5.91
C ILE A 88 -4.86 -7.44 7.17
N LYS A 89 -4.03 -8.04 8.04
CA LYS A 89 -4.49 -8.60 9.32
C LYS A 89 -5.09 -7.50 10.21
N ARG A 90 -4.41 -6.36 10.34
CA ARG A 90 -4.87 -5.22 11.15
C ARG A 90 -6.18 -4.62 10.63
N LEU A 91 -6.31 -4.44 9.31
CA LEU A 91 -7.53 -3.91 8.68
C LEU A 91 -8.74 -4.83 8.88
N ARG A 92 -8.54 -6.15 8.85
CA ARG A 92 -9.60 -7.13 9.15
C ARG A 92 -10.08 -7.00 10.59
N GLU A 93 -9.16 -6.91 11.54
CA GLU A 93 -9.49 -6.72 12.96
C GLU A 93 -10.27 -5.41 13.19
N LEU A 94 -9.85 -4.31 12.54
CA LEU A 94 -10.59 -3.04 12.61
C LEU A 94 -11.99 -3.14 12.04
N LEU A 95 -12.16 -3.82 10.91
CA LEU A 95 -13.46 -4.03 10.28
C LEU A 95 -14.39 -4.83 11.20
N GLU A 96 -13.93 -5.97 11.72
CA GLU A 96 -14.70 -6.84 12.62
C GLU A 96 -15.13 -6.10 13.90
N ASN A 97 -14.20 -5.38 14.53
CA ASN A 97 -14.49 -4.58 15.72
C ASN A 97 -15.51 -3.45 15.40
N GLY A 98 -15.34 -2.77 14.26
CA GLY A 98 -16.25 -1.70 13.83
C GLY A 98 -17.66 -2.22 13.54
N GLU A 99 -17.79 -3.33 12.82
CA GLU A 99 -19.06 -3.99 12.52
C GLU A 99 -19.75 -4.47 13.80
N THR A 100 -19.00 -5.02 14.75
CA THR A 100 -19.54 -5.44 16.06
C THR A 100 -20.12 -4.27 16.84
N MET A 101 -19.41 -3.14 16.88
CA MET A 101 -19.86 -1.97 17.66
C MET A 101 -20.99 -1.20 16.99
N VAL A 102 -20.97 -1.07 15.66
CA VAL A 102 -21.98 -0.30 14.90
C VAL A 102 -23.21 -1.17 14.56
N GLY A 103 -23.03 -2.45 14.29
CA GLY A 103 -24.10 -3.43 14.04
C GLY A 103 -24.80 -3.93 15.31
N GLY A 104 -24.25 -3.64 16.49
CA GLY A 104 -24.72 -4.09 17.80
C GLY A 104 -25.86 -3.29 18.45
N GLN A 105 -26.48 -2.33 17.75
CA GLN A 105 -27.71 -1.67 18.22
C GLN A 105 -28.85 -1.84 17.21
N HIS A 106 -29.53 -2.99 17.26
CA HIS A 106 -30.99 -3.14 17.08
C HIS A 106 -31.37 -4.61 17.33
N ASN A 107 -31.47 -4.99 18.60
CA ASN A 107 -32.40 -6.03 19.04
C ASN A 107 -33.07 -5.51 20.31
N VAL A 108 -33.94 -4.52 20.12
CA VAL A 108 -34.97 -4.18 21.10
C VAL A 108 -36.23 -4.90 20.64
N ASN A 109 -36.35 -6.17 21.04
CA ASN A 109 -37.63 -6.86 21.11
C ASN A 109 -37.97 -6.98 22.60
N ASN A 110 -38.73 -6.00 23.11
CA ASN A 110 -39.87 -6.22 24.00
C ASN A 110 -40.68 -4.91 24.11
#